data_AF-S0GH72-F1
#
_entry.id   AF-S0GH72-F1
#
_cell.length_a   1.000
_cell.length_b   1.000
_cell.length_c   1.000
_cell.angle_alpha   90.00
_cell.angle_beta   90.00
_cell.angle_gamma   90.00
#
_symmetry.space_group_name_H-M   'P 1'
#
loop_
_entity.id
_entity.type
_entity.pdbx_description
1 polymer ?
#
loop_
_entity_poly.entity_id
_entity_poly.type
_entity_poly.pdbx_seq_one_letter_code
_entity_poly.pdbx_strand_id
1 'polypeptide(L)'
;MNTTMMTIKGRKALWGLVLLPVLILLIYFRPGEKGSPDGRQPELQTFQLEDGWGYRIVMNEKVLIYQPTIPAIDTLRSFPDEASARKIGALVLERLNNNENFSITMDDIKHSLSDLETNDNST
;
A
#
# COMPACT_ATOMS: atom_id res chain seq x y z
N MET A 1 -17.51 65.17 -37.45
CA MET A 1 -16.63 64.07 -37.89
C MET A 1 -15.56 63.91 -36.83
N ASN A 2 -15.68 62.88 -36.01
CA ASN A 2 -14.83 62.66 -34.85
C ASN A 2 -14.81 61.16 -34.55
N THR A 3 -13.77 60.51 -35.07
CA THR A 3 -13.51 59.08 -34.91
C THR A 3 -12.71 58.90 -33.62
N THR A 4 -13.36 58.48 -32.55
CA THR A 4 -12.68 58.14 -31.30
C THR A 4 -11.94 56.82 -31.46
N MET A 5 -10.61 56.93 -31.49
CA MET A 5 -9.66 55.83 -31.52
C MET A 5 -9.60 55.18 -30.11
N MET A 6 -10.01 53.92 -30.00
CA MET A 6 -9.96 53.16 -28.75
C MET A 6 -8.64 52.39 -28.69
N THR A 7 -7.71 52.86 -27.86
CA THR A 7 -6.41 52.20 -27.65
C THR A 7 -6.58 51.01 -26.71
N ILE A 8 -6.51 49.79 -27.23
CA ILE A 8 -6.63 48.58 -26.44
C ILE A 8 -5.27 48.29 -25.79
N LYS A 9 -5.20 48.33 -24.44
CA LYS A 9 -4.06 47.88 -23.62
C LYS A 9 -3.91 46.34 -23.71
N GLY A 10 -3.63 45.83 -24.91
CA GLY A 10 -3.75 44.41 -25.27
C GLY A 10 -2.54 43.52 -24.99
N ARG A 11 -1.50 44.02 -24.30
CA ARG A 11 -0.26 43.25 -24.14
C ARG A 11 -0.40 42.09 -23.16
N LYS A 12 -1.14 42.25 -22.06
CA LYS A 12 -1.24 41.22 -21.01
C LYS A 12 -2.37 40.20 -21.24
N ALA A 13 -3.42 40.61 -21.95
CA ALA A 13 -4.51 39.72 -22.33
C ALA A 13 -4.05 38.64 -23.33
N LEU A 14 -3.10 38.98 -24.22
CA LEU A 14 -2.55 38.03 -25.18
C LEU A 14 -1.70 36.93 -24.53
N TRP A 15 -1.00 37.25 -23.43
CA TRP A 15 -0.21 36.25 -22.69
C TRP A 15 -1.12 35.26 -21.96
N GLY A 16 -2.28 35.70 -21.48
CA GLY A 16 -3.28 34.83 -20.89
C GLY A 16 -3.81 33.78 -21.87
N LEU A 17 -3.97 34.12 -23.16
CA LEU A 17 -4.45 33.21 -24.20
C LEU A 17 -3.48 32.05 -24.49
N VAL A 18 -2.17 32.24 -24.24
CA VAL A 18 -1.14 31.19 -24.40
C VAL A 18 -0.86 30.48 -23.07
N LEU A 19 -0.84 31.21 -21.95
CA LEU A 19 -0.59 30.65 -20.63
C LEU A 19 -1.72 29.72 -20.17
N LEU A 20 -2.98 30.03 -20.50
CA LEU A 20 -4.14 29.23 -20.10
C LEU A 20 -4.14 27.82 -20.73
N PRO A 21 -3.95 27.63 -22.05
CA PRO A 21 -3.82 26.29 -22.63
C PRO A 21 -2.54 25.58 -22.21
N VAL A 22 -1.42 26.28 -21.97
CA VAL A 22 -0.21 25.66 -21.41
C VAL A 22 -0.43 25.18 -19.98
N LEU A 23 -1.14 25.94 -19.15
CA LEU A 23 -1.49 25.55 -17.78
C LEU A 23 -2.46 24.36 -17.78
N ILE A 24 -3.46 24.36 -18.66
CA ILE A 24 -4.36 23.23 -18.87
C ILE A 24 -3.56 22.00 -19.35
N LEU A 25 -2.66 22.18 -20.31
CA LEU A 25 -1.78 21.12 -20.80
C LEU A 25 -0.92 20.56 -19.67
N LEU A 26 -0.33 21.39 -18.81
CA LEU A 26 0.44 20.96 -17.63
C LEU A 26 -0.43 20.23 -16.59
N ILE A 27 -1.71 20.59 -16.46
CA ILE A 27 -2.65 19.87 -15.58
C ILE A 27 -2.99 18.49 -16.17
N TYR A 28 -3.22 18.40 -17.49
CA TYR A 28 -3.47 17.12 -18.18
C TYR A 28 -2.22 16.25 -18.28
N PHE A 29 -1.05 16.88 -18.43
CA PHE A 29 0.27 16.24 -18.39
C PHE A 29 0.79 16.10 -16.97
N ARG A 30 -0.01 16.33 -15.91
CA ARG A 30 0.40 15.87 -14.59
C ARG A 30 0.69 14.39 -14.75
N PRO A 31 1.96 13.95 -14.55
CA PRO A 31 2.20 12.54 -14.43
C PRO A 31 1.43 12.14 -13.19
N GLY A 32 0.25 11.56 -13.38
CA GLY A 32 -0.31 10.72 -12.34
C GLY A 32 0.82 9.78 -11.97
N GLU A 33 1.06 9.61 -10.67
CA GLU A 33 1.86 8.51 -10.16
C GLU A 33 1.19 7.24 -10.67
N LYS A 34 1.55 6.88 -11.90
CA LYS A 34 1.33 5.57 -12.47
C LYS A 34 2.29 4.76 -11.66
N GLY A 35 1.81 4.22 -10.54
CA GLY A 35 2.46 3.10 -9.88
C GLY A 35 2.78 2.13 -11.00
N SER A 36 4.06 2.10 -11.38
CA SER A 36 4.50 1.37 -12.53
C SER A 36 4.05 -0.08 -12.29
N PRO A 37 3.43 -0.78 -13.25
CA PRO A 37 3.23 -2.22 -13.17
C PRO A 37 4.59 -2.89 -13.40
N ASP A 38 5.59 -2.45 -12.64
CA ASP A 38 6.82 -3.17 -12.48
C ASP A 38 6.45 -4.42 -11.68
N GLY A 39 7.01 -5.57 -12.04
CA GLY A 39 6.68 -6.87 -11.48
C GLY A 39 7.12 -7.05 -10.03
N ARG A 40 6.85 -6.07 -9.16
CA ARG A 40 7.19 -6.09 -7.74
C ARG A 40 6.34 -7.14 -7.07
N GLN A 41 7.01 -8.13 -6.51
CA GLN A 41 6.38 -9.21 -5.76
C GLN A 41 5.73 -8.64 -4.49
N PRO A 42 4.63 -9.23 -4.01
CA PRO A 42 4.06 -8.85 -2.72
C PRO A 42 5.11 -8.98 -1.61
N GLU A 43 5.19 -7.99 -0.73
CA GLU A 43 6.17 -7.93 0.35
C GLU A 43 5.45 -7.99 1.70
N LEU A 44 5.94 -8.84 2.60
CA LEU A 44 5.47 -8.93 3.97
C LEU A 44 6.17 -7.88 4.85
N GLN A 45 5.37 -7.11 5.59
CA GLN A 45 5.86 -6.15 6.57
C GLN A 45 5.14 -6.34 7.90
N THR A 46 5.91 -6.40 8.99
CA THR A 46 5.40 -6.42 10.36
C THR A 46 5.32 -5.01 10.93
N PHE A 47 4.36 -4.77 11.83
CA PHE A 47 4.22 -3.49 12.51
C PHE A 47 3.76 -3.69 13.96
N GLN A 48 4.20 -2.78 14.81
CA GLN A 48 3.83 -2.74 16.22
C GLN A 48 2.51 -1.98 16.42
N LEU A 49 1.68 -2.49 17.33
CA LEU A 49 0.44 -1.89 17.83
C LEU A 49 0.62 -1.51 19.31
N GLU A 50 -0.37 -0.83 19.89
CA GLU A 50 -0.37 -0.52 21.34
C GLU A 50 -0.26 -1.80 22.19
N ASP A 51 -1.03 -2.83 21.83
CA ASP A 51 -1.16 -4.08 22.58
C ASP A 51 -0.67 -5.32 21.81
N GLY A 52 0.36 -5.17 20.98
CA GLY A 52 1.01 -6.31 20.32
C GLY A 52 1.53 -6.00 18.92
N TRP A 53 1.42 -6.98 18.03
CA TRP A 53 1.94 -6.94 16.67
C TRP A 53 0.89 -7.31 15.63
N GLY A 54 1.10 -6.84 14.41
CA GLY A 54 0.34 -7.18 13.23
C GLY A 54 1.24 -7.29 12.01
N TYR A 55 0.67 -7.74 10.90
CA TYR A 55 1.38 -7.77 9.63
C TYR A 55 0.53 -7.21 8.50
N ARG A 56 1.20 -6.76 7.44
CA ARG A 56 0.59 -6.33 6.19
C ARG A 56 1.37 -6.88 5.02
N ILE A 57 0.67 -7.11 3.91
CA ILE A 57 1.28 -7.43 2.62
C ILE A 57 1.08 -6.23 1.71
N VAL A 58 2.18 -5.70 1.17
CA VAL A 58 2.19 -4.50 0.32
C VAL A 58 2.66 -4.88 -1.08
N MET A 59 2.00 -4.33 -2.10
CA MET A 59 2.41 -4.47 -3.50
C MET A 59 2.19 -3.14 -4.20
N ASN A 60 3.21 -2.63 -4.89
CA ASN A 60 3.15 -1.34 -5.59
C ASN A 60 2.61 -0.21 -4.70
N GLU A 61 3.14 -0.11 -3.47
CA GLU A 61 2.78 0.90 -2.46
C GLU A 61 1.32 0.83 -1.97
N LYS A 62 0.55 -0.18 -2.42
CA LYS A 62 -0.78 -0.49 -1.91
C LYS A 62 -0.74 -1.64 -0.92
N VAL A 63 -1.44 -1.48 0.20
CA VAL A 63 -1.70 -2.56 1.15
C VAL A 63 -2.73 -3.52 0.53
N LEU A 64 -2.33 -4.76 0.29
CA LEU A 64 -3.20 -5.83 -0.19
C LEU A 64 -3.91 -6.54 0.97
N ILE A 65 -3.17 -6.81 2.04
CA ILE A 65 -3.67 -7.50 3.23
C ILE A 65 -3.22 -6.71 4.45
N TYR A 66 -4.15 -6.46 5.37
CA TYR A 66 -3.90 -5.79 6.64
C TYR A 66 -4.48 -6.63 7.77
N GLN A 67 -3.60 -7.14 8.63
CA GLN A 67 -3.97 -8.13 9.64
C GLN A 67 -3.43 -7.70 11.02
N PRO A 68 -4.17 -6.84 11.75
CA PRO A 68 -3.79 -6.38 13.08
C PRO A 68 -4.09 -7.41 14.19
N THR A 69 -4.85 -8.46 13.87
CA THR A 69 -5.29 -9.50 14.81
C THR A 69 -5.04 -10.90 14.24
N ILE A 70 -4.92 -11.88 15.13
CA ILE A 70 -4.66 -13.27 14.74
C ILE A 70 -5.85 -13.82 13.93
N PRO A 71 -5.64 -14.28 12.69
CA PRO A 71 -6.69 -14.90 11.87
C PRO A 71 -7.33 -16.10 12.57
N ALA A 72 -8.57 -16.41 12.21
CA ALA A 72 -9.33 -17.57 12.69
C ALA A 72 -9.55 -17.69 14.22
N ILE A 73 -8.94 -16.84 15.06
CA ILE A 73 -9.24 -16.75 16.49
C ILE A 73 -10.39 -15.76 16.67
N ASP A 74 -11.49 -16.20 17.29
CA ASP A 74 -12.69 -15.38 17.53
C ASP A 74 -12.52 -14.28 18.59
N THR A 75 -11.27 -13.93 18.92
CA THR A 75 -10.93 -12.82 19.81
C THR A 75 -10.21 -11.75 19.00
N LEU A 76 -10.58 -10.48 19.18
CA LEU A 76 -9.89 -9.32 18.62
C LEU A 76 -8.54 -9.10 19.31
N ARG A 77 -7.63 -10.08 19.19
CA ARG A 77 -6.32 -10.10 19.84
C ARG A 77 -5.24 -9.92 18.79
N SER A 78 -4.33 -8.99 19.05
CA SER A 78 -3.09 -8.82 18.28
C SER A 78 -2.11 -9.96 18.53
N PHE A 79 -1.11 -10.08 17.67
CA PHE A 79 -0.06 -11.07 17.88
C PHE A 79 0.78 -10.68 19.11
N PRO A 80 1.20 -11.65 19.95
CA PRO A 80 1.96 -11.37 21.16
C PRO A 80 3.34 -10.78 20.87
N ASP A 81 3.94 -11.15 19.72
CA ASP A 81 5.27 -10.76 19.30
C ASP A 81 5.39 -10.65 17.77
N GLU A 82 6.48 -10.02 17.31
CA GLU A 82 6.74 -9.82 15.89
C GLU A 82 6.97 -11.13 15.13
N ALA A 83 7.61 -12.12 15.74
CA ALA A 83 7.94 -13.39 15.07
C ALA A 83 6.67 -14.19 14.75
N SER A 84 5.71 -14.23 15.68
CA SER A 84 4.38 -14.79 15.49
C SER A 84 3.64 -14.12 14.33
N ALA A 85 3.63 -12.78 14.29
CA ALA A 85 3.00 -12.03 13.19
C ALA A 85 3.69 -12.29 11.85
N ARG A 86 5.03 -12.30 11.84
CA ARG A 86 5.85 -12.56 10.65
C ARG A 86 5.62 -13.96 10.10
N LYS A 87 5.52 -14.97 10.97
CA LYS A 87 5.38 -16.36 10.53
C LYS A 87 4.03 -16.62 9.86
N ILE A 88 2.94 -16.17 10.48
CA ILE A 88 1.61 -16.27 9.87
C ILE A 88 1.54 -15.41 8.60
N GLY A 89 2.11 -14.21 8.62
CA GLY A 89 2.20 -13.36 7.44
C GLY A 89 2.99 -14.00 6.29
N ALA A 90 4.05 -14.76 6.60
CA ALA A 90 4.84 -15.47 5.59
C ALA A 90 4.06 -16.61 4.95
N LEU A 91 3.28 -17.36 5.73
CA LEU A 91 2.39 -18.40 5.22
C LEU A 91 1.32 -17.82 4.27
N VAL A 92 0.74 -16.67 4.65
CA VAL A 92 -0.20 -15.96 3.77
C VAL A 92 0.48 -15.48 2.50
N LEU A 93 1.69 -14.93 2.61
CA LEU A 93 2.47 -14.48 1.46
C LEU A 93 2.82 -15.62 0.51
N GLU A 94 3.22 -16.78 1.04
CA GLU A 94 3.53 -17.98 0.27
C GLU A 94 2.30 -18.47 -0.52
N ARG A 95 1.15 -18.64 0.16
CA ARG A 95 -0.11 -19.02 -0.49
C ARG A 95 -0.55 -18.00 -1.54
N LEU A 96 -0.37 -16.71 -1.26
CA LEU A 96 -0.67 -15.63 -2.19
C LEU A 96 0.19 -15.71 -3.46
N ASN A 97 1.50 -15.94 -3.31
CA ASN A 97 2.43 -16.11 -4.42
C ASN A 97 2.14 -17.37 -5.25
N ASN A 98 1.64 -18.43 -4.61
CA ASN A 98 1.26 -19.68 -5.26
C ASN A 98 -0.15 -19.64 -5.91
N ASN A 99 -0.88 -18.51 -5.83
CA ASN A 99 -2.27 -18.38 -6.25
C ASN A 99 -3.23 -19.37 -5.56
N GLU A 100 -2.94 -19.72 -4.31
CA GLU A 100 -3.74 -20.62 -3.49
C GLU A 100 -4.73 -19.85 -2.61
N ASN A 101 -5.62 -20.57 -1.94
CA ASN A 101 -6.47 -19.99 -0.90
C ASN A 101 -5.60 -19.58 0.31
N PHE A 102 -5.39 -18.27 0.46
CA PHE A 102 -4.58 -17.69 1.52
C PHE A 102 -5.32 -17.49 2.85
N SER A 103 -6.54 -18.02 2.99
CA SER A 103 -7.23 -18.07 4.28
C SER A 103 -6.45 -18.93 5.27
N ILE A 104 -6.38 -18.47 6.52
CA ILE A 104 -5.67 -19.15 7.60
C ILE A 104 -6.68 -19.84 8.51
N THR A 105 -6.40 -21.09 8.87
CA THR A 105 -7.21 -21.91 9.77
C THR A 105 -6.55 -22.06 11.15
N MET A 106 -7.29 -22.64 12.11
CA MET A 106 -6.73 -22.98 13.42
C MET A 106 -5.55 -23.97 13.34
N ASP A 107 -5.61 -24.93 12.42
CA ASP A 107 -4.57 -25.94 12.28
C ASP A 107 -3.29 -25.34 11.68
N ASP A 108 -3.42 -24.39 10.75
CA ASP A 108 -2.29 -23.62 10.21
C ASP A 108 -1.54 -22.87 11.32
N ILE A 109 -2.29 -22.27 12.26
CA ILE A 109 -1.72 -21.52 13.39
C ILE A 109 -0.99 -22.45 14.34
N LYS A 110 -1.58 -23.59 14.70
CA LYS A 110 -0.93 -24.57 15.58
C LYS A 110 0.37 -25.07 14.95
N HIS A 111 0.31 -25.52 13.71
CA HIS A 111 1.49 -26.00 13.00
C HIS A 111 2.57 -24.92 12.90
N SER A 112 2.19 -23.71 12.51
CA SER A 112 3.14 -22.61 12.37
C SER A 112 3.72 -22.16 13.71
N LEU A 113 2.97 -22.14 14.81
CA LEU A 113 3.53 -21.68 16.08
C LEU A 113 4.32 -22.77 16.81
N SER A 114 4.03 -24.06 16.56
CA SER A 114 4.79 -25.17 17.16
C SER A 114 6.26 -25.23 16.75
N ASP A 115 6.64 -24.81 15.53
CA ASP A 115 8.08 -24.79 15.16
C ASP A 115 8.87 -23.67 15.86
N LEU A 116 8.21 -22.74 16.58
CA LEU A 116 8.91 -21.74 17.39
C LEU A 116 9.44 -22.35 18.70
N GLU A 117 8.68 -23.25 19.34
CA GLU A 117 9.09 -23.90 20.59
C GLU A 117 10.22 -24.93 20.42
N THR A 118 10.47 -25.38 19.19
CA THR A 118 11.50 -26.40 18.88
C THR A 118 12.84 -25.79 18.46
N ASN A 119 12.92 -24.48 18.23
CA ASN A 119 14.17 -23.81 17.83
C ASN A 119 14.88 -23.10 19.00
N ASP A 120 14.19 -22.88 20.12
CA ASP A 120 14.74 -22.18 21.30
C ASP A 120 15.43 -23.12 22.31
N ASN A 121 15.40 -24.44 22.05
CA ASN A 121 15.99 -25.50 22.88
C ASN A 121 17.20 -26.19 22.22
N SER A 122 17.73 -25.60 21.14
CA SER A 122 19.07 -25.90 20.60
C SER A 122 19.98 -24.68 20.77
N THR A 123 20.47 -24.44 21.99
CA THR A 123 21.70 -23.67 22.23
C THR A 123 22.38 -24.22 23.48
#